data_AF-A0A1L9RR18-F1
#
_entry.id   AF-A0A1L9RR18-F1
#
_cell.length_a   1.000
_cell.length_b   1.000
_cell.length_c   1.000
_cell.angle_alpha   90.00
_cell.angle_beta   90.00
_cell.angle_gamma   90.00
#
_symmetry.space_group_name_H-M   'P 1'
#
loop_
_entity.id
_entity.type
_entity.pdbx_description
1 polymer ?
#
loop_
_entity_poly.entity_id
_entity_poly.type
_entity_poly.pdbx_seq_one_letter_code
_entity_poly.pdbx_strand_id
1 'polypeptide(L)'
;MSKPYPTPLTIEPIATEHTHTFIILHGRGSNATRFGHELLQSANLPAQLPTVKFIFPTARRRRSTILKRVPINQWFDNYSLEDPGQRTNLQVEGLCETAAFLRTLIVQEARVLGENGDGYQRIVLGGLSQGCAAGVFALLGGAFGDSGCEKLGAFFGMSGWLPFEAELGDILRTASDGKVRDSLDGLEGSMQRVGLGDDTNSNVDTDEDEGEDKGEVESSDEEDGSGVFESSYDQDEDDFNPFEDDVSSSDSNTRLSPSFQVINHVRDILDLPQLSPQDDESNPSTAAHLDIPVFLGHGAADPKVSVRLGQKMASLLSRLDMNVTWKEYIGFGHWYKVPDEIDDVLAFLQYRMSVPVT
;
A
#
# COMPACT_ATOMS: atom_id res chain seq x y z
N MET A 1 16.67 2.38 23.62
CA MET A 1 15.63 1.35 23.48
C MET A 1 14.28 1.99 23.75
N SER A 2 13.29 1.78 22.88
CA SER A 2 11.91 2.25 23.07
C SER A 2 11.16 1.28 24.00
N LYS A 3 10.20 1.75 24.82
CA LYS A 3 9.51 0.91 25.83
C LYS A 3 8.68 -0.20 25.14
N PRO A 4 8.59 -1.44 25.63
CA PRO A 4 7.79 -2.49 24.98
C PRO A 4 6.29 -2.15 24.90
N TYR A 5 5.56 -2.86 24.03
CA TYR A 5 4.09 -2.84 24.07
C TYR A 5 3.58 -3.37 25.43
N PRO A 6 2.49 -2.80 25.98
CA PRO A 6 1.79 -3.41 27.10
C PRO A 6 1.27 -4.79 26.72
N THR A 7 1.24 -5.71 27.69
CA THR A 7 0.57 -7.02 27.53
C THR A 7 -0.85 -6.83 27.01
N PRO A 8 -1.29 -7.57 25.96
CA PRO A 8 -2.68 -7.54 25.52
C PRO A 8 -3.66 -7.95 26.61
N LEU A 9 -4.92 -7.53 26.47
CA LEU A 9 -6.04 -8.23 27.13
C LEU A 9 -6.35 -9.46 26.29
N THR A 10 -6.18 -10.64 26.86
CA THR A 10 -6.61 -11.91 26.28
C THR A 10 -7.88 -12.39 27.00
N ILE A 11 -8.87 -12.81 26.22
CA ILE A 11 -10.07 -13.51 26.68
C ILE A 11 -10.08 -14.85 25.98
N GLU A 12 -9.93 -15.92 26.76
CA GLU A 12 -9.93 -17.30 26.25
C GLU A 12 -11.33 -17.74 25.81
N PRO A 13 -11.46 -18.78 24.96
CA PRO A 13 -12.74 -19.34 24.55
C PRO A 13 -13.61 -19.80 25.74
N ILE A 14 -14.93 -19.80 25.54
CA ILE A 14 -15.90 -20.35 26.51
C ILE A 14 -16.01 -21.88 26.35
N ALA A 15 -15.87 -22.38 25.11
CA ALA A 15 -15.77 -23.79 24.82
C ALA A 15 -14.37 -24.35 25.15
N THR A 16 -14.27 -25.67 25.31
CA THR A 16 -12.99 -26.37 25.50
C THR A 16 -12.13 -26.44 24.24
N GLU A 17 -12.70 -26.12 23.08
CA GLU A 17 -12.03 -26.12 21.78
C GLU A 17 -11.72 -24.68 21.35
N HIS A 18 -10.47 -24.44 20.98
CA HIS A 18 -9.99 -23.16 20.46
C HIS A 18 -9.83 -23.28 18.94
N THR A 19 -10.74 -22.66 18.18
CA THR A 19 -10.74 -22.78 16.70
C THR A 19 -10.12 -21.58 16.00
N HIS A 20 -10.19 -20.38 16.57
CA HIS A 20 -9.73 -19.13 15.95
C HIS A 20 -9.27 -18.11 17.00
N THR A 21 -8.26 -17.30 16.68
CA THR A 21 -7.89 -16.09 17.46
C THR A 21 -8.24 -14.83 16.69
N PHE A 22 -9.01 -13.93 17.32
CA PHE A 22 -9.32 -12.60 16.79
C PHE A 22 -8.43 -11.55 17.47
N ILE A 23 -7.58 -10.87 16.70
CA ILE A 23 -6.69 -9.79 17.18
C ILE A 23 -7.31 -8.44 16.78
N ILE A 24 -7.85 -7.69 17.76
CA ILE A 24 -8.70 -6.52 17.47
C ILE A 24 -8.11 -5.22 18.05
N LEU A 25 -7.71 -4.30 17.16
CA LEU A 25 -7.03 -3.06 17.51
C LEU A 25 -8.00 -1.93 17.86
N HIS A 26 -7.79 -1.30 19.02
CA HIS A 26 -8.60 -0.17 19.47
C HIS A 26 -8.32 1.14 18.72
N GLY A 27 -9.30 2.04 18.71
CA GLY A 27 -9.12 3.41 18.21
C GLY A 27 -8.16 4.27 19.05
N ARG A 28 -7.59 5.32 18.45
CA ARG A 28 -6.60 6.21 19.08
C ARG A 28 -7.07 6.78 20.42
N GLY A 29 -6.19 6.78 21.42
CA GLY A 29 -6.45 7.29 22.77
C GLY A 29 -7.14 6.29 23.71
N SER A 30 -7.62 5.14 23.20
CA SER A 30 -8.23 4.08 24.00
C SER A 30 -7.16 3.09 24.56
N ASN A 31 -7.60 1.94 25.05
CA ASN A 31 -6.75 0.82 25.47
C ASN A 31 -7.53 -0.50 25.34
N ALA A 32 -6.81 -1.61 25.44
CA ALA A 32 -7.37 -2.96 25.38
C ALA A 32 -8.55 -3.18 26.32
N THR A 33 -8.40 -2.83 27.61
CA THR A 33 -9.43 -3.05 28.64
C THR A 33 -10.71 -2.29 28.33
N ARG A 34 -10.63 -1.00 27.97
CA ARG A 34 -11.81 -0.19 27.64
C ARG A 34 -12.50 -0.67 26.36
N PHE A 35 -11.74 -0.89 25.29
CA PHE A 35 -12.33 -1.22 23.98
C PHE A 35 -12.80 -2.68 23.92
N GLY A 36 -12.02 -3.61 24.48
CA GLY A 36 -12.33 -5.04 24.46
C GLY A 36 -13.57 -5.38 25.27
N HIS A 37 -13.67 -4.92 26.52
CA HIS A 37 -14.89 -5.19 27.30
C HIS A 37 -16.14 -4.53 26.68
N GLU A 38 -16.03 -3.30 26.16
CA GLU A 38 -17.15 -2.63 25.49
C GLU A 38 -17.61 -3.41 24.24
N LEU A 39 -16.68 -3.86 23.39
CA LEU A 39 -17.01 -4.65 22.20
C LEU A 39 -17.62 -6.01 22.58
N LEU A 40 -16.96 -6.78 23.45
CA LEU A 40 -17.43 -8.11 23.84
C LEU A 40 -18.80 -8.05 24.55
N GLN A 41 -19.07 -7.01 25.35
CA GLN A 41 -20.33 -6.83 26.05
C GLN A 41 -21.45 -6.32 25.12
N SER A 42 -21.20 -5.27 24.34
CA SER A 42 -22.24 -4.66 23.49
C SER A 42 -22.68 -5.60 22.36
N ALA A 43 -21.72 -6.32 21.76
CA ALA A 43 -21.96 -7.27 20.68
C ALA A 43 -22.15 -8.73 21.14
N ASN A 44 -22.10 -9.00 22.45
CA ASN A 44 -22.25 -10.34 23.05
C ASN A 44 -21.31 -11.42 22.44
N LEU A 45 -20.15 -11.02 21.91
CA LEU A 45 -19.32 -11.87 21.05
C LEU A 45 -18.89 -13.21 21.69
N PRO A 46 -18.51 -13.30 22.99
CA PRO A 46 -18.12 -14.58 23.58
C PRO A 46 -19.23 -15.63 23.58
N ALA A 47 -20.50 -15.20 23.59
CA ALA A 47 -21.64 -16.11 23.49
C ALA A 47 -21.91 -16.53 22.03
N GLN A 48 -21.79 -15.60 21.07
CA GLN A 48 -21.97 -15.87 19.63
C GLN A 48 -20.82 -16.68 19.02
N LEU A 49 -19.62 -16.62 19.62
CA LEU A 49 -18.37 -17.21 19.13
C LEU A 49 -17.66 -18.00 20.23
N PRO A 50 -18.27 -19.08 20.78
CA PRO A 50 -17.81 -19.72 22.00
C PRO A 50 -16.44 -20.41 21.87
N THR A 51 -16.00 -20.76 20.65
CA THR A 51 -14.70 -21.40 20.37
C THR A 51 -13.59 -20.42 19.96
N VAL A 52 -13.86 -19.11 20.04
CA VAL A 52 -12.94 -18.04 19.59
C VAL A 52 -12.25 -17.38 20.78
N LYS A 53 -10.94 -17.18 20.65
CA LYS A 53 -10.11 -16.41 21.59
C LYS A 53 -10.02 -14.97 21.11
N PHE A 54 -10.19 -14.01 22.01
CA PHE A 54 -10.12 -12.58 21.67
C PHE A 54 -8.90 -11.93 22.30
N ILE A 55 -8.09 -11.25 21.48
CA ILE A 55 -6.90 -10.54 21.92
C ILE A 55 -7.00 -9.07 21.53
N PHE A 56 -7.00 -8.21 22.53
CA PHE A 56 -6.98 -6.76 22.36
C PHE A 56 -5.59 -6.25 22.76
N PRO A 57 -4.69 -5.93 21.80
CA PRO A 57 -3.44 -5.26 22.13
C PRO A 57 -3.70 -3.79 22.52
N THR A 58 -2.85 -3.22 23.38
CA THR A 58 -2.87 -1.78 23.70
C THR A 58 -1.78 -1.04 22.94
N ALA A 59 -2.16 0.00 22.19
CA ALA A 59 -1.21 0.87 21.51
C ALA A 59 -0.25 1.57 22.50
N ARG A 60 1.03 1.71 22.14
CA ARG A 60 2.03 2.32 23.01
C ARG A 60 1.76 3.80 23.27
N ARG A 61 2.20 4.28 24.43
CA ARG A 61 2.16 5.71 24.77
C ARG A 61 3.18 6.50 23.95
N ARG A 62 2.71 7.13 22.87
CA ARG A 62 3.44 8.10 22.05
C ARG A 62 2.93 9.51 22.33
N ARG A 63 3.68 10.54 21.94
CA ARG A 63 3.19 11.93 21.98
C ARG A 63 2.33 12.19 20.75
N SER A 64 1.10 12.68 20.92
CA SER A 64 0.25 13.04 19.78
C SER A 64 0.53 14.46 19.29
N THR A 65 0.81 14.63 18.00
CA THR A 65 1.01 15.97 17.41
C THR A 65 -0.29 16.79 17.44
N ILE A 66 -1.43 16.20 17.07
CA ILE A 66 -2.77 16.82 17.19
C ILE A 66 -3.03 17.31 18.62
N LEU A 67 -2.82 16.46 19.62
CA LEU A 67 -3.06 16.80 21.03
C LEU A 67 -1.87 17.52 21.68
N LYS A 68 -1.22 18.44 20.95
CA LYS A 68 -0.17 19.34 21.47
C LYS A 68 0.94 18.60 22.26
N ARG A 69 1.37 17.44 21.76
CA ARG A 69 2.40 16.54 22.32
C ARG A 69 2.03 15.87 23.65
N VAL A 70 0.74 15.84 24.02
CA VAL A 70 0.22 15.03 25.15
C VAL A 70 0.47 13.53 24.88
N PRO A 71 1.01 12.76 25.85
CA PRO A 71 1.20 11.33 25.69
C PRO A 71 -0.13 10.54 25.73
N ILE A 72 -0.45 9.84 24.66
CA ILE A 72 -1.63 8.97 24.55
C ILE A 72 -1.26 7.61 23.94
N ASN A 73 -2.12 6.61 24.11
CA ASN A 73 -2.01 5.34 23.42
C ASN A 73 -2.39 5.55 21.95
N GLN A 74 -1.44 5.43 21.02
CA GLN A 74 -1.69 5.56 19.60
C GLN A 74 -0.72 4.68 18.82
N TRP A 75 -1.23 4.02 17.77
CA TRP A 75 -0.43 3.07 16.97
C TRP A 75 0.70 3.82 16.27
N PHE A 76 0.31 4.90 15.59
CA PHE A 76 1.17 5.89 14.97
C PHE A 76 0.78 7.32 15.38
N ASP A 77 1.66 8.30 15.14
CA ASP A 77 1.30 9.72 15.27
C ASP A 77 0.76 10.25 13.94
N ASN A 78 -0.18 11.20 13.98
CA ASN A 78 -0.81 11.74 12.78
C ASN A 78 -1.11 13.24 12.96
N TYR A 79 -1.08 14.02 11.87
CA TYR A 79 -1.17 15.48 11.92
C TYR A 79 -2.61 16.02 11.91
N SER A 80 -3.51 15.38 11.15
CA SER A 80 -4.94 15.72 11.08
C SER A 80 -5.80 14.45 11.02
N LEU A 81 -7.11 14.62 11.22
CA LEU A 81 -8.15 13.57 11.20
C LEU A 81 -9.12 13.76 10.02
N GLU A 82 -9.43 15.01 9.74
CA GLU A 82 -10.17 15.45 8.55
C GLU A 82 -9.38 15.13 7.27
N ASP A 83 -8.04 15.20 7.37
CA ASP A 83 -7.11 14.89 6.29
C ASP A 83 -5.89 14.10 6.82
N PRO A 84 -5.97 12.76 6.89
CA PRO A 84 -4.85 11.91 7.29
C PRO A 84 -3.68 11.87 6.28
N GLY A 85 -3.80 12.50 5.11
CA GLY A 85 -2.71 12.64 4.13
C GLY A 85 -1.70 13.74 4.50
N GLN A 86 -2.03 14.61 5.47
CA GLN A 86 -1.09 15.64 5.90
C GLN A 86 0.05 15.06 6.72
N ARG A 87 1.28 15.26 6.23
CA ARG A 87 2.53 14.89 6.91
C ARG A 87 2.57 13.40 7.27
N THR A 88 2.30 12.55 6.28
CA THR A 88 2.38 11.08 6.35
C THR A 88 3.70 10.57 6.90
N ASN A 89 4.79 11.33 6.74
CA ASN A 89 6.09 11.07 7.37
C ASN A 89 6.08 10.94 8.91
N LEU A 90 5.06 11.48 9.61
CA LEU A 90 4.89 11.29 11.06
C LEU A 90 4.33 9.89 11.43
N GLN A 91 3.77 9.18 10.46
CA GLN A 91 3.09 7.90 10.67
C GLN A 91 4.08 6.73 10.65
N VAL A 92 5.18 6.85 9.87
CA VAL A 92 6.18 5.81 9.57
C VAL A 92 6.70 5.06 10.80
N GLU A 93 7.34 5.74 11.76
CA GLU A 93 7.91 5.13 12.99
C GLU A 93 6.85 4.28 13.72
N GLY A 94 5.62 4.78 13.78
CA GLY A 94 4.52 4.13 14.47
C GLY A 94 3.92 2.96 13.70
N LEU A 95 3.84 3.05 12.36
CA LEU A 95 3.36 1.97 11.50
C LEU A 95 4.34 0.81 11.48
N CYS A 96 5.64 1.06 11.27
CA CYS A 96 6.70 0.05 11.35
C CYS A 96 6.69 -0.67 12.71
N GLU A 97 6.82 0.07 13.83
CA GLU A 97 6.77 -0.53 15.18
C GLU A 97 5.40 -1.16 15.53
N THR A 98 4.30 -0.83 14.84
CA THR A 98 3.01 -1.53 15.04
C THR A 98 2.97 -2.83 14.24
N ALA A 99 3.32 -2.80 12.95
CA ALA A 99 3.30 -3.99 12.10
C ALA A 99 4.27 -5.07 12.60
N ALA A 100 5.47 -4.70 13.05
CA ALA A 100 6.42 -5.65 13.66
C ALA A 100 5.87 -6.31 14.94
N PHE A 101 5.16 -5.56 15.78
CA PHE A 101 4.48 -6.10 16.95
C PHE A 101 3.30 -7.01 16.59
N LEU A 102 2.49 -6.62 15.59
CA LEU A 102 1.38 -7.45 15.10
C LEU A 102 1.90 -8.77 14.50
N ARG A 103 2.94 -8.74 13.66
CA ARG A 103 3.61 -9.94 13.14
C ARG A 103 4.04 -10.87 14.27
N THR A 104 4.65 -10.32 15.34
CA THR A 104 5.08 -11.10 16.51
C THR A 104 3.89 -11.79 17.22
N LEU A 105 2.79 -11.07 17.44
CA LEU A 105 1.59 -11.61 18.09
C LEU A 105 0.87 -12.65 17.21
N ILE A 106 0.83 -12.41 15.89
CA ILE A 106 0.27 -13.34 14.89
C ILE A 106 1.04 -14.66 14.87
N VAL A 107 2.38 -14.63 14.85
CA VAL A 107 3.22 -15.83 14.89
C VAL A 107 3.05 -16.62 16.20
N GLN A 108 2.87 -15.92 17.33
CA GLN A 108 2.61 -16.57 18.61
C GLN A 108 1.27 -17.32 18.62
N GLU A 109 0.21 -16.70 18.10
CA GLU A 109 -1.14 -17.29 18.10
C GLU A 109 -1.30 -18.37 17.02
N ALA A 110 -0.66 -18.24 15.86
CA ALA A 110 -0.69 -19.27 14.82
C ALA A 110 -0.12 -20.61 15.33
N ARG A 111 0.95 -20.55 16.12
CA ARG A 111 1.59 -21.70 16.80
C ARG A 111 0.79 -22.26 17.98
N VAL A 112 -0.28 -21.58 18.40
CA VAL A 112 -1.28 -22.10 19.36
C VAL A 112 -2.46 -22.73 18.62
N LEU A 113 -2.82 -22.19 17.45
CA LEU A 113 -3.94 -22.63 16.62
C LEU A 113 -3.63 -23.86 15.76
N GLY A 114 -2.37 -24.22 15.54
CA GLY A 114 -1.99 -25.43 14.82
C GLY A 114 -0.50 -25.57 14.52
N GLU A 115 -0.17 -26.49 13.62
CA GLU A 115 1.20 -26.92 13.29
C GLU A 115 1.50 -26.71 11.80
N ASN A 116 2.76 -26.51 11.45
CA ASN A 116 3.23 -26.38 10.06
C ASN A 116 2.57 -25.22 9.26
N GLY A 117 1.99 -24.24 9.95
CA GLY A 117 1.48 -23.00 9.35
C GLY A 117 -0.03 -22.97 9.04
N ASP A 118 -0.80 -24.02 9.34
CA ASP A 118 -2.27 -23.99 9.15
C ASP A 118 -2.95 -22.94 10.06
N GLY A 119 -2.41 -22.72 11.26
CA GLY A 119 -2.92 -21.78 12.25
C GLY A 119 -3.00 -20.31 11.81
N TYR A 120 -2.23 -19.86 10.81
CA TYR A 120 -2.36 -18.48 10.29
C TYR A 120 -3.74 -18.24 9.66
N GLN A 121 -4.29 -19.25 8.97
CA GLN A 121 -5.61 -19.19 8.34
C GLN A 121 -6.75 -19.17 9.37
N ARG A 122 -6.45 -19.48 10.65
CA ARG A 122 -7.38 -19.38 11.79
C ARG A 122 -7.29 -18.05 12.55
N ILE A 123 -6.42 -17.13 12.12
CA ILE A 123 -6.31 -15.78 12.69
C ILE A 123 -7.18 -14.80 11.92
N VAL A 124 -7.96 -14.00 12.65
CA VAL A 124 -8.64 -12.81 12.13
C VAL A 124 -7.97 -11.57 12.71
N LEU A 125 -7.50 -10.66 11.85
CA LEU A 125 -7.02 -9.34 12.26
C LEU A 125 -8.16 -8.32 12.10
N GLY A 126 -8.31 -7.37 13.01
CA GLY A 126 -9.27 -6.29 12.80
C GLY A 126 -9.02 -5.06 13.66
N GLY A 127 -9.88 -4.05 13.52
CA GLY A 127 -9.78 -2.88 14.37
C GLY A 127 -10.76 -1.74 14.06
N LEU A 128 -10.82 -0.80 14.99
CA LEU A 128 -11.64 0.40 14.92
C LEU A 128 -10.77 1.64 14.68
N SER A 129 -11.16 2.54 13.78
CA SER A 129 -10.53 3.86 13.61
C SER A 129 -9.03 3.73 13.28
N GLN A 130 -8.14 4.37 14.05
CA GLN A 130 -6.68 4.20 13.89
C GLN A 130 -6.23 2.73 14.01
N GLY A 131 -6.98 1.88 14.73
CA GLY A 131 -6.71 0.43 14.79
C GLY A 131 -6.98 -0.27 13.45
N CYS A 132 -8.04 0.11 12.74
CA CYS A 132 -8.26 -0.33 11.36
C CYS A 132 -7.12 0.15 10.46
N ALA A 133 -6.74 1.43 10.54
CA ALA A 133 -5.71 2.02 9.70
C ALA A 133 -4.33 1.37 9.90
N ALA A 134 -3.96 1.05 11.15
CA ALA A 134 -2.73 0.31 11.43
C ALA A 134 -2.81 -1.16 11.01
N GLY A 135 -3.96 -1.82 11.21
CA GLY A 135 -4.16 -3.22 10.85
C GLY A 135 -4.13 -3.47 9.34
N VAL A 136 -4.82 -2.64 8.54
CA VAL A 136 -4.85 -2.78 7.07
C VAL A 136 -3.49 -2.44 6.44
N PHE A 137 -2.74 -1.50 7.02
CA PHE A 137 -1.40 -1.19 6.53
C PHE A 137 -0.40 -2.30 6.87
N ALA A 138 -0.54 -2.95 8.04
CA ALA A 138 0.22 -4.16 8.37
C ALA A 138 -0.16 -5.36 7.47
N LEU A 139 -1.44 -5.47 7.09
CA LEU A 139 -1.93 -6.49 6.14
C LEU A 139 -1.26 -6.36 4.77
N LEU A 140 -1.24 -5.15 4.21
CA LEU A 140 -0.58 -4.82 2.94
C LEU A 140 0.96 -4.95 2.99
N GLY A 141 1.57 -4.96 4.17
CA GLY A 141 2.99 -5.28 4.31
C GLY A 141 3.30 -6.77 4.14
N GLY A 142 2.34 -7.65 4.43
CA GLY A 142 2.57 -9.09 4.55
C GLY A 142 3.67 -9.40 5.57
N ALA A 143 4.59 -10.30 5.20
CA ALA A 143 5.68 -10.77 6.06
C ALA A 143 5.18 -11.44 7.36
N PHE A 144 4.03 -12.13 7.29
CA PHE A 144 3.58 -12.98 8.38
C PHE A 144 4.27 -14.33 8.31
N GLY A 145 4.55 -14.90 9.47
CA GLY A 145 5.10 -16.25 9.58
C GLY A 145 6.59 -16.39 9.30
N ASP A 146 7.03 -17.65 9.22
CA ASP A 146 8.45 -18.02 9.13
C ASP A 146 8.93 -18.06 7.66
N SER A 147 8.02 -18.16 6.69
CA SER A 147 8.33 -17.95 5.26
C SER A 147 8.08 -16.50 4.80
N GLY A 148 7.41 -15.68 5.62
CA GLY A 148 6.99 -14.32 5.28
C GLY A 148 5.82 -14.25 4.28
N CYS A 149 5.35 -15.40 3.80
CA CYS A 149 4.32 -15.55 2.77
C CYS A 149 3.01 -16.13 3.34
N GLU A 150 2.95 -16.48 4.62
CA GLU A 150 1.75 -17.03 5.24
C GLU A 150 0.60 -16.00 5.27
N LYS A 151 -0.63 -16.47 4.99
CA LYS A 151 -1.83 -15.63 4.92
C LYS A 151 -2.77 -15.83 6.12
N LEU A 152 -3.37 -14.73 6.57
CA LEU A 152 -4.38 -14.72 7.63
C LEU A 152 -5.73 -15.22 7.08
N GLY A 153 -6.64 -15.62 7.96
CA GLY A 153 -7.98 -16.06 7.56
C GLY A 153 -8.85 -14.93 6.99
N ALA A 154 -8.84 -13.76 7.64
CA ALA A 154 -9.55 -12.57 7.21
C ALA A 154 -9.04 -11.28 7.88
N PHE A 155 -9.44 -10.13 7.33
CA PHE A 155 -9.37 -8.83 7.97
C PHE A 155 -10.75 -8.18 8.12
N PHE A 156 -11.03 -7.48 9.22
CA PHE A 156 -12.19 -6.59 9.34
C PHE A 156 -11.86 -5.20 9.92
N GLY A 157 -12.26 -4.14 9.21
CA GLY A 157 -12.05 -2.75 9.59
C GLY A 157 -13.36 -2.01 9.85
N MET A 158 -13.39 -1.21 10.91
CA MET A 158 -14.57 -0.41 11.32
C MET A 158 -14.19 1.07 11.41
N SER A 159 -14.95 1.94 10.73
CA SER A 159 -14.79 3.42 10.69
C SER A 159 -13.33 3.89 10.50
N GLY A 160 -12.65 3.31 9.50
CA GLY A 160 -11.19 3.43 9.28
C GLY A 160 -10.78 4.26 8.05
N TRP A 161 -9.47 4.26 7.78
CA TRP A 161 -8.87 4.83 6.56
C TRP A 161 -7.57 4.08 6.23
N LEU A 162 -7.07 4.21 5.00
CA LEU A 162 -5.78 3.67 4.57
C LEU A 162 -4.68 4.75 4.74
N PRO A 163 -3.62 4.53 5.54
CA PRO A 163 -2.44 5.38 5.53
C PRO A 163 -1.79 5.41 4.13
N PHE A 164 -1.25 6.57 3.73
CA PHE A 164 -0.61 6.79 2.41
C PHE A 164 -1.54 6.58 1.19
N GLU A 165 -2.86 6.64 1.35
CA GLU A 165 -3.82 6.38 0.25
C GLU A 165 -3.63 7.27 -0.99
N ALA A 166 -3.13 8.50 -0.82
CA ALA A 166 -2.77 9.37 -1.94
C ALA A 166 -1.51 8.84 -2.66
N GLU A 167 -0.41 8.64 -1.93
CA GLU A 167 0.86 8.14 -2.47
C GLU A 167 0.70 6.77 -3.17
N LEU A 168 -0.03 5.83 -2.54
CA LEU A 168 -0.34 4.52 -3.13
C LEU A 168 -1.29 4.65 -4.34
N GLY A 169 -2.25 5.58 -4.27
CA GLY A 169 -3.18 5.87 -5.37
C GLY A 169 -2.50 6.47 -6.60
N ASP A 170 -1.40 7.21 -6.40
CA ASP A 170 -0.58 7.85 -7.43
C ASP A 170 0.34 6.86 -8.15
N ILE A 171 0.93 5.90 -7.41
CA ILE A 171 1.68 4.77 -8.00
C ILE A 171 0.80 4.01 -9.00
N LEU A 172 -0.42 3.63 -8.59
CA LEU A 172 -1.35 2.87 -9.45
C LEU A 172 -1.80 3.64 -10.71
N ARG A 173 -1.82 4.98 -10.70
CA ARG A 173 -2.15 5.78 -11.90
C ARG A 173 -0.93 5.91 -12.82
N THR A 174 0.23 6.25 -12.26
CA THR A 174 1.48 6.38 -13.02
C THR A 174 1.82 5.11 -13.80
N ALA A 175 1.56 3.94 -13.20
CA ALA A 175 1.76 2.65 -13.83
C ALA A 175 0.68 2.31 -14.90
N SER A 176 -0.56 2.80 -14.79
CA SER A 176 -1.56 2.65 -15.87
C SER A 176 -1.28 3.56 -17.05
N ASP A 177 -0.90 4.82 -16.79
CA ASP A 177 -0.69 5.83 -17.81
C ASP A 177 0.56 5.52 -18.66
N GLY A 178 1.59 4.94 -18.03
CA GLY A 178 2.73 4.34 -18.73
C GLY A 178 2.29 3.29 -19.74
N LYS A 179 1.44 2.34 -19.34
CA LYS A 179 0.95 1.26 -20.21
C LYS A 179 0.14 1.76 -21.41
N VAL A 180 -0.54 2.91 -21.29
CA VAL A 180 -1.22 3.57 -22.43
C VAL A 180 -0.20 4.13 -23.42
N ARG A 181 0.88 4.75 -22.95
CA ARG A 181 1.96 5.27 -23.82
C ARG A 181 2.71 4.14 -24.53
N ASP A 182 3.12 3.11 -23.78
CA ASP A 182 3.77 1.91 -24.33
C ASP A 182 2.90 1.26 -25.45
N SER A 183 1.57 1.37 -25.35
CA SER A 183 0.62 0.85 -26.36
C SER A 183 0.43 1.74 -27.59
N LEU A 184 0.69 3.05 -27.48
CA LEU A 184 0.61 4.01 -28.59
C LEU A 184 1.88 3.96 -29.44
N ASP A 185 3.04 3.97 -28.79
CA ASP A 185 4.35 3.86 -29.45
C ASP A 185 4.47 2.52 -30.22
N GLY A 186 3.87 1.45 -29.68
CA GLY A 186 3.75 0.15 -30.35
C GLY A 186 2.80 0.10 -31.56
N LEU A 187 1.93 1.09 -31.75
CA LEU A 187 1.05 1.19 -32.93
C LEU A 187 1.72 1.92 -34.09
N GLU A 188 2.51 2.97 -33.84
CA GLU A 188 3.23 3.69 -34.90
C GLU A 188 4.24 2.78 -35.63
N GLY A 189 4.85 1.82 -34.92
CA GLY A 189 5.74 0.82 -35.50
C GLY A 189 5.09 -0.15 -36.51
N SER A 190 3.76 -0.12 -36.69
CA SER A 190 3.01 -1.08 -37.53
C SER A 190 2.62 -0.56 -38.93
N MET A 191 2.68 0.75 -39.19
CA MET A 191 2.21 1.33 -40.45
C MET A 191 3.31 1.33 -41.53
N GLN A 192 3.61 0.16 -42.07
CA GLN A 192 4.65 -0.01 -43.10
C GLN A 192 4.27 0.68 -44.42
N ARG A 193 5.20 1.48 -44.97
CA ARG A 193 5.01 2.29 -46.19
C ARG A 193 4.53 1.48 -47.39
N VAL A 194 3.35 1.83 -47.93
CA VAL A 194 2.94 1.46 -49.30
C VAL A 194 3.21 2.65 -50.22
N GLY A 195 4.26 2.56 -51.05
CA GLY A 195 4.74 3.66 -51.89
C GLY A 195 4.32 3.56 -53.35
N LEU A 196 3.40 4.44 -53.76
CA LEU A 196 3.08 4.87 -55.14
C LEU A 196 2.51 6.31 -54.98
N GLY A 197 2.69 7.29 -55.88
CA GLY A 197 3.51 7.43 -57.09
C GLY A 197 3.47 8.92 -57.48
N ASP A 198 4.37 9.39 -58.37
CA ASP A 198 4.47 10.81 -58.74
C ASP A 198 3.36 11.27 -59.71
N ASP A 199 3.03 12.57 -59.72
CA ASP A 199 2.74 13.38 -60.92
C ASP A 199 2.22 14.82 -60.62
N THR A 200 3.11 15.81 -60.72
CA THR A 200 2.91 17.13 -61.37
C THR A 200 2.01 18.25 -60.76
N ASN A 201 2.69 19.30 -60.28
CA ASN A 201 2.69 20.68 -60.83
C ASN A 201 1.42 21.58 -60.89
N SER A 202 1.41 22.73 -60.19
CA SER A 202 1.25 24.09 -60.80
C SER A 202 1.47 25.26 -59.79
N ASN A 203 1.79 26.45 -60.32
CA ASN A 203 2.29 27.65 -59.60
C ASN A 203 1.21 28.63 -59.10
N VAL A 204 1.64 29.65 -58.33
CA VAL A 204 1.22 31.09 -58.21
C VAL A 204 1.45 31.54 -56.75
N ASP A 205 2.42 32.42 -56.40
CA ASP A 205 2.52 33.90 -56.60
C ASP A 205 1.44 34.69 -55.83
N THR A 206 1.64 35.81 -55.10
CA THR A 206 2.79 36.51 -54.45
C THR A 206 2.41 36.77 -52.95
N ASP A 207 2.86 37.68 -52.07
CA ASP A 207 3.71 38.91 -51.95
C ASP A 207 4.57 38.73 -50.63
N GLU A 208 5.68 39.40 -50.26
CA GLU A 208 6.21 40.80 -50.23
C GLU A 208 5.81 41.70 -49.03
N ASP A 209 6.65 42.73 -48.75
CA ASP A 209 6.79 43.60 -47.55
C ASP A 209 7.17 42.89 -46.22
N GLU A 210 8.36 43.01 -45.61
CA GLU A 210 9.30 44.12 -45.30
C GLU A 210 8.97 44.98 -44.05
N GLY A 211 10.02 45.34 -43.30
CA GLY A 211 9.92 46.09 -42.03
C GLY A 211 11.22 46.11 -41.21
N GLU A 212 12.13 47.05 -41.52
CA GLU A 212 13.31 47.42 -40.70
C GLU A 212 12.88 48.01 -39.31
N ASP A 213 13.72 48.30 -38.29
CA ASP A 213 15.07 48.88 -38.41
C ASP A 213 16.03 48.87 -37.16
N LYS A 214 17.34 48.95 -37.50
CA LYS A 214 18.63 49.39 -36.87
C LYS A 214 18.85 49.61 -35.36
N GLY A 215 20.13 49.42 -34.98
CA GLY A 215 20.82 49.87 -33.76
C GLY A 215 21.94 48.89 -33.35
N GLU A 216 23.19 48.96 -33.86
CA GLU A 216 24.28 49.95 -33.60
C GLU A 216 24.67 50.04 -32.09
N VAL A 217 25.94 50.03 -31.65
CA VAL A 217 27.26 50.36 -32.26
C VAL A 217 28.38 49.37 -31.86
N GLU A 218 29.48 49.42 -32.63
CA GLU A 218 30.79 48.71 -32.59
C GLU A 218 31.63 48.81 -31.29
N SER A 219 32.63 47.90 -31.14
CA SER A 219 34.05 48.29 -30.95
C SER A 219 35.05 47.13 -31.15
N SER A 220 35.95 47.28 -32.15
CA SER A 220 37.43 47.03 -32.14
C SER A 220 38.11 46.38 -30.91
N ASP A 221 39.17 45.57 -30.98
CA ASP A 221 40.07 45.01 -32.05
C ASP A 221 40.77 43.74 -31.44
N GLU A 222 41.81 43.02 -31.93
CA GLU A 222 42.91 43.23 -32.90
C GLU A 222 43.33 41.88 -33.57
N GLU A 223 44.63 41.54 -33.73
CA GLU A 223 45.14 40.47 -34.62
C GLU A 223 46.09 39.39 -33.99
N ASP A 224 46.57 38.47 -34.84
CA ASP A 224 47.76 37.58 -34.77
C ASP A 224 47.67 36.24 -34.01
N GLY A 225 48.06 35.08 -34.56
CA GLY A 225 48.37 34.75 -35.96
C GLY A 225 49.14 33.44 -36.21
N SER A 226 49.20 33.01 -37.48
CA SER A 226 49.96 31.87 -38.04
C SER A 226 49.56 30.43 -37.67
N GLY A 227 49.71 29.47 -38.60
CA GLY A 227 49.51 28.03 -38.34
C GLY A 227 49.04 27.18 -39.53
N VAL A 228 49.87 27.00 -40.57
CA VAL A 228 49.52 26.22 -41.79
C VAL A 228 50.01 24.78 -41.72
N PHE A 229 49.12 23.79 -41.90
CA PHE A 229 49.39 22.60 -42.74
C PHE A 229 48.10 21.89 -43.17
N GLU A 230 48.16 21.14 -44.28
CA GLU A 230 47.01 20.49 -44.93
C GLU A 230 47.36 19.06 -45.40
N SER A 231 46.47 18.08 -45.12
CA SER A 231 46.50 16.68 -45.62
C SER A 231 47.70 15.80 -45.15
N SER A 232 47.72 14.47 -45.21
CA SER A 232 46.94 13.49 -46.01
C SER A 232 47.11 12.04 -45.51
N TYR A 233 46.25 11.14 -46.01
CA TYR A 233 46.35 9.66 -46.11
C TYR A 233 46.10 8.73 -44.90
N ASP A 234 45.61 7.56 -45.28
CA ASP A 234 45.01 6.46 -44.52
C ASP A 234 46.04 5.47 -43.94
N GLN A 235 45.66 4.72 -42.89
CA GLN A 235 45.57 3.24 -42.93
C GLN A 235 45.04 2.63 -41.61
N ASP A 236 44.50 1.41 -41.72
CA ASP A 236 43.89 0.63 -40.63
C ASP A 236 44.93 -0.18 -39.82
N GLU A 237 44.79 -0.25 -38.48
CA GLU A 237 45.23 -1.39 -37.64
C GLU A 237 44.24 -1.57 -36.46
N ASP A 238 44.12 -2.80 -35.94
CA ASP A 238 43.11 -3.19 -34.93
C ASP A 238 43.45 -2.70 -33.51
N ASP A 239 42.59 -1.86 -32.91
CA ASP A 239 42.75 -1.42 -31.52
C ASP A 239 42.07 -2.37 -30.53
N PHE A 240 42.87 -3.25 -29.91
CA PHE A 240 42.46 -4.18 -28.87
C PHE A 240 42.12 -3.41 -27.58
N ASN A 241 40.83 -3.19 -27.31
CA ASN A 241 40.36 -2.48 -26.11
C ASN A 241 40.51 -3.35 -24.84
N PRO A 242 41.42 -3.03 -23.89
CA PRO A 242 41.66 -3.85 -22.71
C PRO A 242 40.69 -3.54 -21.54
N PHE A 243 39.58 -2.84 -21.80
CA PHE A 243 38.60 -2.39 -20.82
C PHE A 243 37.18 -2.93 -21.05
N GLU A 244 37.02 -4.00 -21.83
CA GLU A 244 35.79 -4.80 -21.82
C GLU A 244 35.72 -5.66 -20.54
N ASP A 245 35.45 -5.00 -19.40
CA ASP A 245 34.98 -5.69 -18.20
C ASP A 245 33.60 -6.33 -18.49
N ASP A 246 33.41 -7.57 -18.03
CA ASP A 246 32.35 -8.51 -18.42
C ASP A 246 30.94 -8.09 -17.91
N VAL A 247 30.41 -7.02 -18.49
CA VAL A 247 29.07 -6.48 -18.21
C VAL A 247 27.99 -7.36 -18.83
N SER A 248 27.75 -8.50 -18.19
CA SER A 248 26.54 -9.31 -18.33
C SER A 248 25.31 -8.59 -17.75
N SER A 249 25.00 -7.39 -18.29
CA SER A 249 23.83 -6.59 -17.96
C SER A 249 22.56 -7.27 -18.45
N SER A 250 22.04 -8.16 -17.60
CA SER A 250 20.71 -8.73 -17.71
C SER A 250 19.61 -7.70 -17.38
N ASP A 251 19.66 -6.54 -18.05
CA ASP A 251 18.63 -5.50 -18.06
C ASP A 251 17.39 -5.95 -18.87
N SER A 252 16.87 -7.14 -18.52
CA SER A 252 15.46 -7.45 -18.70
C SER A 252 14.66 -6.54 -17.77
N ASN A 253 14.45 -5.30 -18.24
CA ASN A 253 13.83 -4.19 -17.51
C ASN A 253 12.35 -4.47 -17.22
N THR A 254 12.13 -5.41 -16.30
CA THR A 254 10.88 -6.09 -15.98
C THR A 254 10.07 -5.21 -15.05
N ARG A 255 9.47 -4.18 -15.67
CA ARG A 255 8.60 -3.18 -15.04
C ARG A 255 7.56 -3.87 -14.14
N LEU A 256 7.82 -3.83 -12.82
CA LEU A 256 6.96 -4.41 -11.78
C LEU A 256 5.49 -4.03 -12.00
N SER A 257 4.57 -4.93 -11.67
CA SER A 257 3.14 -4.63 -11.78
C SER A 257 2.74 -3.43 -10.90
N PRO A 258 1.64 -2.71 -11.21
CA PRO A 258 1.16 -1.61 -10.38
C PRO A 258 0.93 -2.02 -8.92
N SER A 259 0.43 -3.24 -8.69
CA SER A 259 0.21 -3.78 -7.35
C SER A 259 1.52 -4.11 -6.63
N PHE A 260 2.49 -4.76 -7.29
CA PHE A 260 3.82 -5.00 -6.69
C PHE A 260 4.55 -3.70 -6.33
N GLN A 261 4.42 -2.64 -7.13
CA GLN A 261 4.97 -1.32 -6.80
C GLN A 261 4.33 -0.73 -5.53
N VAL A 262 3.01 -0.82 -5.37
CA VAL A 262 2.30 -0.40 -4.15
C VAL A 262 2.74 -1.21 -2.93
N ILE A 263 2.82 -2.54 -3.05
CA ILE A 263 3.21 -3.41 -1.94
C ILE A 263 4.66 -3.18 -1.55
N ASN A 264 5.58 -2.98 -2.50
CA ASN A 264 6.97 -2.63 -2.19
C ASN A 264 7.10 -1.24 -1.54
N HIS A 265 6.25 -0.26 -1.88
CA HIS A 265 6.20 1.03 -1.17
C HIS A 265 5.68 0.90 0.27
N VAL A 266 4.63 0.08 0.50
CA VAL A 266 4.16 -0.23 1.87
C VAL A 266 5.24 -0.96 2.68
N ARG A 267 5.98 -1.89 2.04
CA ARG A 267 7.06 -2.65 2.69
C ARG A 267 8.27 -1.77 3.05
N ASP A 268 8.64 -0.83 2.18
CA ASP A 268 9.66 0.20 2.47
C ASP A 268 9.30 1.03 3.73
N ILE A 269 8.07 1.54 3.80
CA ILE A 269 7.55 2.28 4.98
C ILE A 269 7.53 1.41 6.26
N LEU A 270 7.47 0.08 6.12
CA LEU A 270 7.42 -0.89 7.22
C LEU A 270 8.76 -1.54 7.58
N ASP A 271 9.87 -1.07 6.98
CA ASP A 271 11.22 -1.63 7.15
C ASP A 271 11.25 -3.15 6.83
N LEU A 272 10.70 -3.51 5.68
CA LEU A 272 10.61 -4.88 5.15
C LEU A 272 11.35 -5.02 3.81
N PRO A 273 12.01 -6.16 3.54
CA PRO A 273 12.59 -6.44 2.23
C PRO A 273 11.55 -6.36 1.11
N GLN A 274 11.89 -5.73 -0.01
CA GLN A 274 11.04 -5.68 -1.19
C GLN A 274 10.86 -7.08 -1.81
N LEU A 275 9.72 -7.31 -2.46
CA LEU A 275 9.44 -8.51 -3.25
C LEU A 275 10.00 -8.33 -4.67
N SER A 276 10.65 -9.35 -5.23
CA SER A 276 11.17 -9.33 -6.60
C SER A 276 10.20 -10.02 -7.58
N PRO A 277 10.28 -9.75 -8.90
CA PRO A 277 9.44 -10.45 -9.88
C PRO A 277 9.91 -11.89 -10.13
N GLN A 278 11.16 -12.24 -9.78
CA GLN A 278 11.64 -13.63 -9.86
C GLN A 278 11.05 -14.50 -8.74
N ASP A 279 10.62 -13.91 -7.63
CA ASP A 279 9.87 -14.63 -6.61
C ASP A 279 8.47 -15.04 -7.11
N ASP A 280 7.89 -14.35 -8.10
CA ASP A 280 6.53 -14.61 -8.61
C ASP A 280 6.48 -15.92 -9.44
N GLU A 281 7.43 -16.11 -10.36
CA GLU A 281 7.55 -17.35 -11.14
C GLU A 281 8.10 -18.54 -10.33
N SER A 282 8.96 -18.29 -9.34
CA SER A 282 9.60 -19.37 -8.55
C SER A 282 8.82 -19.76 -7.28
N ASN A 283 7.99 -18.86 -6.74
CA ASN A 283 7.20 -19.06 -5.53
C ASN A 283 5.91 -18.22 -5.55
N PRO A 284 4.79 -18.75 -6.10
CA PRO A 284 3.52 -18.03 -6.29
C PRO A 284 2.75 -17.72 -4.97
N SER A 285 3.48 -17.57 -3.86
CA SER A 285 3.01 -17.23 -2.52
C SER A 285 3.46 -15.84 -2.05
N THR A 286 4.38 -15.16 -2.75
CA THR A 286 4.96 -13.88 -2.27
C THR A 286 3.93 -12.76 -2.05
N ALA A 287 2.87 -12.72 -2.86
CA ALA A 287 1.75 -11.81 -2.71
C ALA A 287 0.50 -12.43 -2.04
N ALA A 288 0.59 -13.63 -1.45
CA ALA A 288 -0.57 -14.37 -0.91
C ALA A 288 -1.33 -13.67 0.24
N HIS A 289 -0.79 -12.58 0.77
CA HIS A 289 -1.49 -11.70 1.72
C HIS A 289 -2.58 -10.84 1.04
N LEU A 290 -2.60 -10.73 -0.29
CA LEU A 290 -3.67 -10.06 -1.05
C LEU A 290 -4.93 -10.92 -1.21
N ASP A 291 -4.80 -12.25 -1.13
CA ASP A 291 -5.94 -13.19 -1.10
C ASP A 291 -6.83 -13.00 0.14
N ILE A 292 -6.30 -12.38 1.21
CA ILE A 292 -6.96 -12.31 2.52
C ILE A 292 -8.26 -11.51 2.36
N PRO A 293 -9.43 -12.12 2.64
CA PRO A 293 -10.71 -11.44 2.47
C PRO A 293 -10.82 -10.29 3.48
N VAL A 294 -11.27 -9.14 2.98
CA VAL A 294 -11.35 -7.87 3.74
C VAL A 294 -12.81 -7.46 3.90
N PHE A 295 -13.28 -7.27 5.13
CA PHE A 295 -14.51 -6.54 5.43
C PHE A 295 -14.20 -5.11 5.88
N LEU A 296 -14.98 -4.14 5.41
CA LEU A 296 -14.86 -2.73 5.80
C LEU A 296 -16.26 -2.13 6.05
N GLY A 297 -16.54 -1.81 7.31
CA GLY A 297 -17.75 -1.10 7.75
C GLY A 297 -17.45 0.35 8.13
N HIS A 298 -18.39 1.26 7.87
CA HIS A 298 -18.23 2.68 8.23
C HIS A 298 -19.58 3.38 8.47
N GLY A 299 -19.68 4.21 9.51
CA GLY A 299 -20.83 5.09 9.72
C GLY A 299 -20.89 6.22 8.67
N ALA A 300 -21.98 6.31 7.91
CA ALA A 300 -22.11 7.31 6.84
C ALA A 300 -22.19 8.76 7.34
N ALA A 301 -22.44 8.96 8.64
CA ALA A 301 -22.47 10.24 9.34
C ALA A 301 -21.29 10.39 10.34
N ASP A 302 -20.17 9.69 10.11
CA ASP A 302 -18.96 9.78 10.92
C ASP A 302 -18.36 11.22 10.93
N PRO A 303 -18.30 11.90 12.09
CA PRO A 303 -17.80 13.26 12.22
C PRO A 303 -16.31 13.35 12.60
N LYS A 304 -15.56 12.23 12.56
CA LYS A 304 -14.13 12.16 12.98
C LYS A 304 -13.22 11.55 11.90
N VAL A 305 -13.73 10.62 11.11
CA VAL A 305 -13.05 10.01 9.95
C VAL A 305 -14.11 9.94 8.85
N SER A 306 -14.06 10.85 7.87
CA SER A 306 -15.09 10.91 6.83
C SER A 306 -15.26 9.56 6.14
N VAL A 307 -16.50 9.11 5.92
CA VAL A 307 -16.82 7.87 5.18
C VAL A 307 -16.12 7.80 3.81
N ARG A 308 -15.83 8.95 3.19
CA ARG A 308 -15.05 9.04 1.94
C ARG A 308 -13.63 8.47 2.05
N LEU A 309 -13.01 8.48 3.23
CA LEU A 309 -11.70 7.88 3.49
C LEU A 309 -11.79 6.35 3.53
N GLY A 310 -12.91 5.80 4.03
CA GLY A 310 -13.23 4.38 3.95
C GLY A 310 -13.55 3.93 2.53
N GLN A 311 -14.36 4.71 1.79
CA GLN A 311 -14.65 4.48 0.37
C GLN A 311 -13.36 4.46 -0.48
N LYS A 312 -12.46 5.43 -0.25
CA LYS A 312 -11.12 5.49 -0.86
C LYS A 312 -10.28 4.25 -0.55
N MET A 313 -10.20 3.87 0.72
CA MET A 313 -9.51 2.65 1.17
C MET A 313 -10.07 1.40 0.46
N ALA A 314 -11.38 1.19 0.48
CA ALA A 314 -12.01 0.05 -0.17
C ALA A 314 -11.71 0.04 -1.69
N SER A 315 -11.85 1.19 -2.36
CA SER A 315 -11.57 1.32 -3.80
C SER A 315 -10.10 1.05 -4.14
N LEU A 316 -9.15 1.49 -3.33
CA LEU A 316 -7.72 1.21 -3.56
C LEU A 316 -7.40 -0.27 -3.35
N LEU A 317 -7.88 -0.88 -2.28
CA LEU A 317 -7.69 -2.31 -2.01
C LEU A 317 -8.29 -3.19 -3.13
N SER A 318 -9.47 -2.85 -3.65
CA SER A 318 -10.04 -3.52 -4.83
C SER A 318 -9.27 -3.29 -6.13
N ARG A 319 -8.44 -2.24 -6.23
CA ARG A 319 -7.49 -2.01 -7.34
C ARG A 319 -6.13 -2.72 -7.12
N LEU A 320 -5.97 -3.43 -6.01
CA LEU A 320 -4.91 -4.41 -5.74
C LEU A 320 -5.46 -5.84 -5.84
N ASP A 321 -6.58 -6.01 -6.54
CA ASP A 321 -7.33 -7.27 -6.72
C ASP A 321 -7.78 -7.96 -5.42
N MET A 322 -7.71 -7.26 -4.27
CA MET A 322 -8.12 -7.80 -2.98
C MET A 322 -9.64 -8.00 -2.87
N ASN A 323 -10.02 -9.05 -2.16
CA ASN A 323 -11.39 -9.52 -1.97
C ASN A 323 -12.14 -8.70 -0.90
N VAL A 324 -12.50 -7.45 -1.26
CA VAL A 324 -13.09 -6.45 -0.35
C VAL A 324 -14.62 -6.50 -0.33
N THR A 325 -15.19 -6.48 0.87
CA THR A 325 -16.61 -6.25 1.17
C THR A 325 -16.77 -4.90 1.88
N TRP A 326 -17.40 -3.92 1.23
CA TRP A 326 -17.62 -2.57 1.77
C TRP A 326 -19.08 -2.36 2.18
N LYS A 327 -19.32 -1.76 3.36
CA LYS A 327 -20.66 -1.44 3.87
C LYS A 327 -20.73 -0.08 4.58
N GLU A 328 -21.77 0.69 4.27
CA GLU A 328 -22.04 2.01 4.85
C GLU A 328 -23.31 2.00 5.69
N TYR A 329 -23.19 2.40 6.96
CA TYR A 329 -24.29 2.41 7.91
C TYR A 329 -24.91 3.81 7.96
N ILE A 330 -26.02 3.98 7.23
CA ILE A 330 -26.72 5.27 7.07
C ILE A 330 -27.13 5.86 8.42
N GLY A 331 -26.81 7.15 8.62
CA GLY A 331 -27.09 7.89 9.86
C GLY A 331 -26.22 7.51 11.05
N PHE A 332 -25.29 6.56 10.92
CA PHE A 332 -24.41 6.13 12.00
C PHE A 332 -23.09 6.91 12.04
N GLY A 333 -22.51 7.07 13.24
CA GLY A 333 -21.32 7.89 13.49
C GLY A 333 -20.02 7.10 13.64
N HIS A 334 -19.01 7.72 14.27
CA HIS A 334 -17.66 7.13 14.49
C HIS A 334 -17.64 6.04 15.57
N TRP A 335 -18.17 4.86 15.24
CA TRP A 335 -18.13 3.66 16.09
C TRP A 335 -18.27 2.40 15.22
N TYR A 336 -18.65 1.27 15.82
CA TYR A 336 -19.20 0.09 15.14
C TYR A 336 -20.69 -0.05 15.48
N LYS A 337 -21.54 -0.45 14.53
CA LYS A 337 -22.99 -0.53 14.72
C LYS A 337 -23.43 -1.90 15.22
N VAL A 338 -24.07 -1.93 16.39
CA VAL A 338 -24.74 -3.14 16.92
C VAL A 338 -26.25 -3.01 16.69
N PRO A 339 -26.95 -4.03 16.18
CA PRO A 339 -26.42 -5.30 15.69
C PRO A 339 -25.76 -5.20 14.30
N ASP A 340 -26.31 -4.38 13.40
CA ASP A 340 -26.12 -4.44 11.95
C ASP A 340 -24.69 -4.71 11.43
N GLU A 341 -23.69 -3.95 11.89
CA GLU A 341 -22.29 -4.05 11.40
C GLU A 341 -21.56 -5.25 11.99
N ILE A 342 -21.91 -5.65 13.21
CA ILE A 342 -21.40 -6.86 13.84
C ILE A 342 -22.00 -8.09 13.18
N ASP A 343 -23.31 -8.14 13.00
CA ASP A 343 -23.99 -9.25 12.32
C ASP A 343 -23.43 -9.44 10.89
N ASP A 344 -23.15 -8.33 10.20
CA ASP A 344 -22.50 -8.33 8.89
C ASP A 344 -21.05 -8.86 8.93
N VAL A 345 -20.25 -8.49 9.93
CA VAL A 345 -18.90 -9.06 10.14
C VAL A 345 -18.97 -10.55 10.46
N LEU A 346 -19.90 -10.97 11.33
CA LEU A 346 -20.07 -12.38 11.72
C LEU A 346 -20.51 -13.24 10.52
N ALA A 347 -21.48 -12.78 9.74
CA ALA A 347 -21.92 -13.46 8.52
C ALA A 347 -20.79 -13.54 7.46
N PHE A 348 -19.98 -12.48 7.33
CA PHE A 348 -18.80 -12.48 6.47
C PHE A 348 -17.75 -13.50 6.93
N LEU A 349 -17.42 -13.54 8.22
CA LEU A 349 -16.43 -14.49 8.77
C LEU A 349 -16.92 -15.94 8.72
N GLN A 350 -18.21 -16.18 9.00
CA GLN A 350 -18.84 -17.49 8.82
C GLN A 350 -18.76 -17.95 7.35
N TYR A 351 -19.08 -17.07 6.40
CA TYR A 351 -19.04 -17.39 4.97
C TYR A 351 -17.61 -17.59 4.42
N ARG A 352 -16.63 -16.81 4.88
CA ARG A 352 -15.24 -16.86 4.37
C ARG A 352 -14.38 -17.94 5.01
N MET A 353 -14.60 -18.26 6.28
CA MET A 353 -13.70 -19.09 7.08
C MET A 353 -14.40 -20.26 7.81
N SER A 354 -15.72 -20.40 7.69
CA SER A 354 -16.51 -21.38 8.48
C SER A 354 -16.38 -21.18 10.00
N VAL A 355 -16.21 -19.93 10.47
CA VAL A 355 -16.19 -19.61 11.90
C VAL A 355 -17.50 -20.09 12.57
N PRO A 356 -17.44 -20.83 13.70
CA PRO A 356 -18.64 -21.28 14.41
C PRO A 356 -19.38 -20.12 15.11
N VAL A 357 -20.32 -19.49 14.38
CA VAL A 357 -21.31 -18.55 14.94
C VAL A 357 -22.54 -19.33 15.43
N THR A 358 -23.08 -18.97 16.60
CA THR A 358 -24.21 -19.66 17.27
C THR A 358 -25.43 -18.77 17.50
#